data_AF-A0A959NFQ0-F1
#
_entry.id   AF-A0A959NFQ0-F1
#
_cell.length_a   1.000
_cell.length_b   1.000
_cell.length_c   1.000
_cell.angle_alpha   90.00
_cell.angle_beta   90.00
_cell.angle_gamma   90.00
#
_symmetry.space_group_name_H-M   'P 1'
#
loop_
_entity.id
_entity.type
_entity.pdbx_description
1 polymer ?
#
loop_
_entity_poly.entity_id
_entity_poly.type
_entity_poly.pdbx_seq_one_letter_code
_entity_poly.pdbx_strand_id
1 'polypeptide(L)' 'QEKESGITIHFVDEKYDHGRIIFQAKCQITNDDTAQSLSAKIRVLEHQYFAPQIERLINSTSE' A
#
# COMPACT_ATOMS: atom_id res chain seq x y z
N GLN A 1 3.66 -6.70 -19.70
CA GLN A 1 2.54 -6.13 -18.92
C GLN A 1 2.61 -6.76 -17.55
N GLU A 2 2.61 -5.95 -16.49
CA GLU A 2 2.64 -6.45 -15.12
C GLU A 2 1.34 -7.17 -14.78
N LYS A 3 1.41 -8.20 -13.94
CA LYS A 3 0.25 -9.02 -13.54
C LYS A 3 -0.35 -8.56 -12.20
N GLU A 4 0.41 -7.78 -11.43
CA GLU A 4 0.03 -7.34 -10.10
C GLU A 4 0.38 -5.86 -9.93
N SER A 5 -0.43 -5.17 -9.14
CA SER A 5 -0.13 -3.86 -8.58
C SER A 5 -0.41 -3.89 -7.08
N GLY A 6 -0.32 -2.76 -6.39
CA GLY A 6 -0.57 -2.72 -4.96
C GLY A 6 -0.22 -1.40 -4.30
N ILE A 7 -0.12 -1.47 -2.97
CA ILE A 7 0.27 -0.36 -2.11
C ILE A 7 1.48 -0.77 -1.28
N THR A 8 2.30 0.23 -0.94
CA THR A 8 3.37 0.11 0.05
C THR A 8 3.16 1.22 1.09
N ILE A 9 3.17 0.86 2.37
CA ILE A 9 3.23 1.80 3.48
C ILE A 9 4.64 1.73 4.02
N HIS A 10 5.34 2.86 4.04
CA HIS A 10 6.73 2.94 4.48
C HIS A 10 6.97 4.24 5.27
N PHE A 11 8.05 4.28 6.04
CA PHE A 11 8.50 5.52 6.67
C PHE A 11 9.02 6.51 5.63
N VAL A 12 8.86 7.81 5.88
CA VAL A 12 9.48 8.84 5.02
C VAL A 12 10.95 9.00 5.43
N ASP A 13 11.86 9.03 4.45
CA ASP A 13 13.26 9.41 4.62
C ASP A 13 13.66 10.47 3.56
N GLU A 14 14.95 10.86 3.54
CA GLU A 14 15.47 11.86 2.60
C GLU A 14 15.49 11.38 1.14
N LYS A 15 15.37 10.07 0.92
CA LYS A 15 15.41 9.43 -0.39
C LYS A 15 14.00 9.04 -0.81
N TYR A 16 13.60 9.51 -1.98
CA TYR A 16 12.25 9.23 -2.49
C TYR A 16 11.99 7.71 -2.57
N ASP A 17 10.88 7.27 -1.97
CA ASP A 17 10.38 5.88 -1.98
C ASP A 17 11.38 4.82 -1.43
N HIS A 18 12.28 5.22 -0.52
CA HIS A 18 13.32 4.35 0.03
C HIS A 18 13.11 3.93 1.49
N GLY A 19 12.27 4.65 2.24
CA GLY A 19 12.18 4.40 3.66
C GLY A 19 11.67 2.99 4.01
N ARG A 20 11.93 2.57 5.25
CA ARG A 20 11.66 1.21 5.69
C ARG A 20 10.19 0.86 5.52
N ILE A 21 9.94 -0.29 4.87
CA ILE A 21 8.60 -0.83 4.65
C ILE A 21 7.95 -1.23 5.98
N ILE A 22 6.72 -0.75 6.19
CA ILE A 22 5.84 -1.12 7.30
C ILE A 22 4.89 -2.24 6.84
N PHE A 23 4.31 -2.10 5.65
CA PHE A 23 3.33 -3.03 5.10
C PHE A 23 3.25 -2.95 3.58
N GLN A 24 2.89 -4.06 2.93
CA GLN A 24 2.58 -4.13 1.50
C GLN A 24 1.35 -5.00 1.25
N ALA A 25 0.49 -4.56 0.34
CA ALA A 25 -0.65 -5.34 -0.16
C ALA A 25 -0.70 -5.27 -1.68
N LYS A 26 -1.20 -6.32 -2.31
CA LYS A 26 -1.26 -6.47 -3.77
C LYS A 26 -2.69 -6.67 -4.26
N CYS A 27 -2.94 -6.28 -5.51
CA CYS A 27 -4.12 -6.62 -6.28
C CYS A 27 -3.72 -7.14 -7.67
N GLN A 28 -4.55 -8.00 -8.24
CA GLN A 28 -4.35 -8.53 -9.59
C GLN A 28 -4.74 -7.49 -10.65
N ILE A 29 -3.92 -7.39 -11.69
CA ILE A 29 -4.23 -6.65 -12.92
C ILE A 29 -4.84 -7.64 -13.91
N THR A 30 -6.07 -7.38 -14.32
CA THR A 30 -6.77 -8.15 -15.34
C THR A 30 -6.71 -7.43 -16.69
N ASN A 31 -6.92 -8.14 -17.79
CA ASN A 31 -6.92 -7.54 -19.13
C ASN A 31 -8.03 -6.50 -19.32
N ASP A 32 -9.09 -6.59 -18.54
CA ASP A 32 -10.21 -5.63 -18.51
C ASP A 32 -9.93 -4.38 -17.67
N ASP A 33 -8.79 -4.33 -16.96
CA ASP A 33 -8.46 -3.15 -16.17
C ASP A 33 -8.04 -1.98 -17.03
N THR A 34 -8.68 -0.84 -16.77
CA THR A 34 -8.21 0.47 -17.21
C THR A 34 -7.34 1.08 -16.11
N ALA A 35 -6.58 2.13 -16.43
CA ALA A 35 -5.86 2.90 -15.41
C ALA A 35 -6.79 3.38 -14.28
N GLN A 36 -8.04 3.72 -14.61
CA GLN A 36 -9.03 4.20 -13.66
C GLN A 36 -9.57 3.07 -12.76
N SER A 37 -9.86 1.89 -13.31
CA SER A 37 -10.29 0.74 -12.49
C SER A 37 -9.16 0.23 -11.60
N LEU A 38 -7.93 0.22 -12.10
CA LEU A 38 -6.76 -0.15 -11.32
C LEU A 38 -6.51 0.85 -10.17
N SER A 39 -6.61 2.16 -10.45
CA SER A 39 -6.52 3.19 -9.40
C SER A 39 -7.61 3.02 -8.33
N ALA A 40 -8.84 2.68 -8.72
CA ALA A 40 -9.90 2.39 -7.77
C ALA A 40 -9.59 1.18 -6.88
N LYS A 41 -9.05 0.10 -7.47
CA LYS A 41 -8.59 -1.09 -6.72
C LYS A 41 -7.49 -0.74 -5.72
N ILE A 42 -6.51 0.06 -6.13
CA ILE A 42 -5.42 0.52 -5.26
C ILE A 42 -5.99 1.36 -4.11
N ARG A 43 -6.90 2.30 -4.38
CA ARG A 43 -7.51 3.15 -3.34
C ARG A 43 -8.32 2.35 -2.31
N VAL A 44 -8.96 1.25 -2.73
CA VAL A 44 -9.62 0.32 -1.81
C VAL A 44 -8.60 -0.30 -0.86
N LEU A 45 -7.43 -0.74 -1.36
CA LEU A 45 -6.36 -1.24 -0.51
C LEU A 45 -5.86 -0.16 0.45
N GLU A 46 -5.67 1.08 -0.02
CA GLU A 46 -5.22 2.18 0.84
C GLU A 46 -6.18 2.41 2.01
N HIS A 47 -7.48 2.56 1.74
CA HIS A 47 -8.48 2.75 2.79
C HIS A 47 -8.58 1.55 3.73
N GLN A 48 -8.44 0.34 3.21
CA GLN A 48 -8.53 -0.88 4.01
C GLN A 48 -7.34 -1.06 4.96
N TYR A 49 -6.13 -0.73 4.51
CA TYR A 49 -4.91 -1.09 5.23
C TYR A 49 -4.22 0.09 5.91
N PHE A 50 -4.37 1.33 5.44
CA PHE A 50 -3.57 2.43 5.98
C PHE A 50 -3.84 2.67 7.47
N ALA A 51 -5.08 3.01 7.85
CA ALA A 51 -5.39 3.31 9.26
C ALA A 51 -5.10 2.13 10.23
N PRO A 52 -5.50 0.88 9.95
CA PRO A 52 -5.20 -0.25 10.84
C PRO A 52 -3.70 -0.55 10.98
N GLN A 53 -2.91 -0.37 9.92
CA GLN A 53 -1.46 -0.60 10.02
C GLN A 53 -0.77 0.50 10.84
N ILE A 54 -1.23 1.75 10.75
CA ILE A 54 -0.72 2.84 11.60
C ILE A 54 -1.08 2.60 13.07
N GLU A 55 -2.32 2.20 13.37
CA GLU A 55 -2.73 1.84 14.73
C GLU A 55 -1.87 0.70 15.30
N ARG A 56 -1.68 -0.38 14.51
CA ARG A 56 -0.81 -1.50 14.90
C ARG A 56 0.63 -1.05 15.16
N LEU A 57 1.17 -0.16 14.31
CA LEU A 57 2.52 0.36 14.47
C LEU A 57 2.68 1.14 15.79
N ILE A 58 1.75 2.05 16.08
CA ILE A 58 1.76 2.85 17.31
C ILE A 58 1.69 1.93 18.53
N ASN A 59 0.75 0.99 18.54
CA ASN A 59 0.56 0.07 19.67
C ASN A 59 1.74 -0.90 19.84
N SER A 60 2.45 -1.24 18.76
CA SER A 60 3.65 -2.09 18.81
C SER A 60 4.89 -1.41 19.40
N THR A 61 4.86 -0.09 19.62
CA THR A 61 5.99 0.70 20.13
C THR A 61 5.88 0.95 21.64
N SER A 62 5.01 0.22 22.35
CA SER A 62 4.88 0.33 23.81
C SER A 62 5.88 -0.59 24.51
N GLU A 63 7.12 -0.12 24.68
CA GLU A 63 8.09 -0.58 25.70
C GLU A 63 8.69 0.63 26.43
#